data_AF-A0A1V2YGL5-F1
#
_entry.id   AF-A0A1V2YGL5-F1
#
_cell.length_a   1.000
_cell.length_b   1.000
_cell.length_c   1.000
_cell.angle_alpha   90.00
_cell.angle_beta   90.00
_cell.angle_gamma   90.00
#
_symmetry.space_group_name_H-M   'P 1'
#
loop_
_entity.id
_entity.type
_entity.pdbx_description
1 polymer ?
#
loop_
_entity_poly.entity_id
_entity_poly.type
_entity_poly.pdbx_seq_one_letter_code
_entity_poly.pdbx_strand_id
1 'polypeptide(L)' 'MVMSQITQEEWDTFKFEEGRAEGKAEGRAEGKIELLYTELNYTADKIATKLNLPLKEVQQIIKRLDL' A
#
# COMPACT_ATOMS: atom_id res chain seq x y z
N MET A 1 23.94 5.93 -32.71
CA MET A 1 22.89 5.65 -31.71
C MET A 1 23.51 5.87 -30.34
N VAL A 2 23.47 7.10 -29.83
CA VAL A 2 24.12 7.46 -28.56
C VAL A 2 23.10 7.17 -27.46
N MET A 3 23.34 6.11 -26.70
CA MET A 3 22.61 5.83 -25.48
C MET A 3 23.07 6.87 -24.45
N SER A 4 22.29 7.94 -24.28
CA SER A 4 22.51 8.91 -23.21
C SER A 4 22.46 8.18 -21.88
N GLN A 5 23.60 8.17 -21.21
CA GLN A 5 23.78 7.65 -19.87
C GLN A 5 22.91 8.49 -18.92
N ILE A 6 21.80 7.91 -18.44
CA ILE A 6 21.16 8.38 -17.22
C ILE A 6 22.21 8.22 -16.11
N THR A 7 22.59 9.34 -15.49
CA THR A 7 23.56 9.38 -14.40
C THR A 7 23.02 8.62 -13.19
N GLN A 8 23.91 8.01 -12.41
CA GLN A 8 23.56 7.16 -11.26
C GLN A 8 22.70 7.91 -10.21
N GLU A 9 22.87 9.24 -10.13
CA GLU A 9 22.10 10.16 -9.27
C GLU A 9 20.62 10.28 -9.66
N GLU A 10 20.30 10.18 -10.95
CA GLU A 10 18.91 10.24 -11.44
C GLU A 10 18.18 8.92 -11.14
N TRP A 11 18.89 7.78 -11.13
CA TRP A 11 18.33 6.48 -10.74
C TRP A 11 17.98 6.40 -9.25
N ASP A 12 18.84 6.93 -8.37
CA ASP A 12 18.60 6.93 -6.92
C ASP A 12 17.42 7.85 -6.55
N THR A 13 17.27 8.97 -7.25
CA THR A 13 16.14 9.89 -7.08
C THR A 13 14.82 9.23 -7.51
N PHE A 14 14.81 8.56 -8.66
CA PHE A 14 13.64 7.83 -9.14
C PHE A 14 13.23 6.69 -8.19
N LYS A 15 14.20 5.90 -7.72
CA LYS A 15 13.98 4.81 -6.76
C LYS A 15 13.45 5.30 -5.42
N PHE A 16 13.94 6.45 -4.96
CA PHE A 16 13.47 7.05 -3.71
C PHE A 16 12.03 7.58 -3.83
N GLU A 17 11.66 8.18 -4.97
CA GLU A 17 10.30 8.62 -5.22
C GLU A 17 9.31 7.46 -5.36
N GLU A 18 9.68 6.38 -6.07
CA GLU A 18 8.86 5.16 -6.13
C GLU A 18 8.68 4.54 -4.73
N GLY A 19 9.76 4.34 -3.97
CA GLY A 19 9.68 3.76 -2.63
C GLY A 19 8.86 4.61 -1.64
N ARG A 20 8.90 5.95 -1.78
CA ARG A 20 8.08 6.86 -0.97
C ARG A 20 6.61 6.83 -1.39
N ALA A 21 6.31 6.68 -2.67
CA ALA A 21 4.95 6.57 -3.17
C ALA A 21 4.30 5.24 -2.73
N GLU A 22 5.04 4.13 -2.83
CA GLU A 22 4.62 2.80 -2.40
C GLU A 22 4.40 2.74 -0.90
N GLY A 23 5.37 3.18 -0.08
CA GLY A 23 5.21 3.18 1.38
C GLY A 23 4.05 4.06 1.87
N LYS A 24 3.77 5.17 1.16
CA LYS A 24 2.61 6.03 1.46
C LYS A 24 1.29 5.45 0.96
N ALA A 25 1.31 4.55 -0.01
CA ALA A 25 0.12 3.83 -0.48
C ALA A 25 -0.21 2.66 0.45
N GLU A 26 0.78 1.84 0.82
CA GLU A 26 0.63 0.73 1.77
C GLU A 26 0.15 1.23 3.13
N GLY A 27 0.84 2.22 3.72
CA GLY A 27 0.43 2.76 5.02
C GLY A 27 -0.96 3.40 5.02
N ARG A 28 -1.41 3.93 3.87
CA ARG A 28 -2.79 4.44 3.72
C ARG A 28 -3.82 3.32 3.62
N ALA A 29 -3.50 2.20 2.97
CA ALA A 29 -4.39 1.05 2.87
C ALA A 29 -4.54 0.39 4.25
N GLU A 30 -3.45 0.20 4.96
CA GLU A 30 -3.42 -0.42 6.29
C GLU A 30 -4.20 0.38 7.33
N GLY A 31 -3.91 1.69 7.47
CA GLY A 31 -4.65 2.53 8.41
C GLY A 31 -6.14 2.66 8.07
N LYS A 32 -6.50 2.54 6.78
CA LYS A 32 -7.90 2.56 6.36
C LYS A 32 -8.60 1.23 6.66
N ILE A 33 -7.90 0.10 6.55
CA ILE A 33 -8.40 -1.23 6.94
C ILE A 33 -8.55 -1.28 8.46
N GLU A 34 -7.55 -0.84 9.21
CA GLU A 34 -7.58 -0.73 10.67
C GLU A 34 -8.81 0.06 11.13
N LEU A 35 -9.00 1.28 10.64
CA LEU A 35 -10.13 2.13 11.02
C LEU A 35 -11.49 1.53 10.59
N LEU A 36 -11.56 0.91 9.41
CA LEU A 36 -12.79 0.24 8.98
C LEU A 36 -13.13 -0.98 9.83
N TYR A 37 -12.11 -1.69 10.33
CA TYR A 37 -12.28 -2.89 11.12
C TYR A 37 -12.54 -2.58 12.60
N THR A 38 -11.81 -1.63 13.19
CA THR A 38 -11.90 -1.27 14.62
C THR A 38 -12.99 -0.23 14.92
N GLU A 39 -13.03 0.89 14.20
CA GLU A 39 -14.01 1.95 14.49
C GLU A 39 -15.38 1.66 13.88
N LEU A 40 -15.40 1.11 12.67
CA LEU A 40 -16.64 0.88 11.94
C LEU A 40 -17.17 -0.56 12.08
N ASN A 41 -16.43 -1.47 12.74
CA ASN A 41 -16.78 -2.89 12.92
C ASN A 41 -17.19 -3.57 11.59
N TYR A 42 -16.53 -3.22 10.48
CA TYR A 42 -16.79 -3.86 9.20
C TYR A 42 -16.06 -5.20 9.11
N THR A 43 -16.73 -6.19 8.51
CA THR A 43 -16.10 -7.47 8.18
C THR A 43 -15.13 -7.32 7.01
N ALA A 44 -14.13 -8.20 6.96
CA ALA A 44 -13.11 -8.21 5.92
C ALA A 44 -13.70 -8.20 4.49
N ASP A 45 -14.81 -8.91 4.24
CA ASP A 45 -15.53 -8.92 2.95
C ASP A 45 -16.04 -7.54 2.52
N LYS A 46 -16.59 -6.79 3.48
CA LYS A 46 -17.14 -5.46 3.23
C LYS A 46 -16.02 -4.46 3.01
N ILE A 47 -14.91 -4.60 3.74
CA ILE A 47 -13.70 -3.78 3.56
C ILE A 47 -13.08 -4.04 2.19
N ALA A 48 -12.94 -5.31 1.78
CA ALA A 48 -12.43 -5.71 0.47
C ALA A 48 -13.24 -5.09 -0.67
N THR A 49 -14.57 -5.17 -0.58
CA THR A 49 -15.47 -4.57 -1.57
C THR A 49 -15.32 -3.04 -1.61
N LYS A 50 -15.22 -2.40 -0.46
CA LYS A 50 -15.18 -0.93 -0.34
C LYS A 50 -13.84 -0.33 -0.76
N LEU A 51 -12.74 -1.06 -0.54
CA LEU A 51 -11.40 -0.68 -0.96
C LEU A 51 -11.04 -1.21 -2.36
N ASN A 52 -11.91 -2.01 -2.97
CA ASN A 52 -11.67 -2.73 -4.22
C ASN A 52 -10.35 -3.53 -4.17
N LEU A 53 -10.11 -4.17 -3.02
CA LEU A 53 -8.94 -4.98 -2.72
C LEU A 53 -9.35 -6.46 -2.62
N PRO A 54 -8.42 -7.40 -2.90
CA PRO A 54 -8.68 -8.80 -2.67
C PRO A 54 -8.96 -9.07 -1.19
N LEU A 55 -9.95 -9.91 -0.89
CA LEU A 55 -10.24 -10.33 0.49
C LEU A 55 -9.00 -10.88 1.20
N LYS A 56 -8.17 -11.64 0.46
CA LYS A 56 -6.93 -12.22 0.96
C LYS A 56 -5.94 -11.16 1.44
N GLU A 57 -5.79 -10.06 0.69
CA GLU A 57 -4.91 -8.94 1.07
C GLU A 57 -5.43 -8.27 2.35
N VAL A 58 -6.74 -8.01 2.41
CA VAL A 58 -7.37 -7.42 3.60
C VAL A 58 -7.18 -8.33 4.82
N GLN A 59 -7.36 -9.63 4.68
CA GLN A 59 -7.13 -10.60 5.76
C GLN A 59 -5.66 -10.66 6.18
N GLN A 60 -4.72 -10.60 5.24
CA GLN A 60 -3.30 -10.56 5.56
C GLN A 60 -2.93 -9.29 6.33
N ILE A 61 -3.51 -8.15 5.96
CA ILE A 61 -3.30 -6.87 6.65
C ILE A 61 -3.90 -6.91 8.06
N ILE A 62 -5.15 -7.37 8.22
CA ILE A 62 -5.78 -7.55 9.54
C ILE A 62 -4.91 -8.45 10.42
N LYS A 63 -4.44 -9.58 9.88
CA LYS A 63 -3.56 -10.52 10.59
C LYS A 63 -2.20 -9.91 10.93
N ARG A 64 -1.67 -9.03 10.08
CA ARG A 64 -0.39 -8.33 10.33
C ARG A 64 -0.53 -7.23 11.38
N LEU A 65 -1.71 -6.62 11.47
CA LEU A 65 -2.08 -5.61 12.46
C LEU A 65 -2.60 -6.22 13.77
N ASP A 66 -2.74 -7.55 13.83
CA ASP A 66 -3.21 -8.33 14.99
C ASP A 66 -4.61 -7.88 15.50
N LEU A 67 -5.48 -7.53 14.54
CA LEU A 67 -6.87 -7.08 14.74
C LEU A 67 -7.88 -8.24 14.68
#